data_AF-A0A800EBC2-F1
#
_entry.id   AF-A0A800EBC2-F1
#
_cell.length_a   1.000
_cell.length_b   1.000
_cell.length_c   1.000
_cell.angle_alpha   90.00
_cell.angle_beta   90.00
_cell.angle_gamma   90.00
#
_symmetry.space_group_name_H-M   'P 1'
#
loop_
_entity.id
_entity.type
_entity.pdbx_description
1 polymer ?
#
loop_
_entity_poly.entity_id
_entity_poly.type
_entity_poly.pdbx_seq_one_letter_code
_entity_poly.pdbx_strand_id
1 'polypeptide(L)'
;MISNGEISLIMIGGKFTHAVKKIAKKGDFRVQDDHGGKVEKYTPNKEEITFAENCLKASPYTPVYARVDIVYDNNNQPSLSELELIEPELWFRNYPKAAEFLAVEIEKLFCR
;
A
#
# COMPACT_ATOMS: atom_id res chain seq x y z
N MET A 1 9.89 -14.75 -6.56
CA MET A 1 9.28 -13.44 -6.83
C MET A 1 7.83 -13.52 -7.29
N ILE A 2 7.47 -14.17 -8.42
CA ILE A 2 6.11 -14.02 -9.03
C ILE A 2 4.98 -14.78 -8.29
N SER A 3 5.27 -15.83 -7.52
CA SER A 3 4.22 -16.68 -6.92
C SER A 3 3.44 -16.04 -5.78
N ASN A 4 4.03 -15.09 -5.06
CA ASN A 4 3.47 -14.57 -3.82
C ASN A 4 2.62 -13.31 -4.03
N GLY A 5 2.55 -12.76 -5.25
CA GLY A 5 1.86 -11.50 -5.54
C GLY A 5 2.55 -10.27 -4.93
N GLU A 6 1.93 -9.12 -5.14
CA GLU A 6 2.33 -7.83 -4.56
C GLU A 6 1.34 -7.46 -3.45
N ILE A 7 1.86 -6.93 -2.34
CA ILE A 7 1.04 -6.48 -1.22
C ILE A 7 1.06 -4.95 -1.23
N SER A 8 -0.11 -4.36 -1.34
CA SER A 8 -0.28 -2.90 -1.34
C SER A 8 -0.80 -2.46 0.02
N LEU A 9 0.02 -1.76 0.80
CA LEU A 9 -0.35 -1.18 2.08
C LEU A 9 -0.76 0.27 1.91
N ILE A 10 -1.96 0.60 2.37
CA ILE A 10 -2.50 1.95 2.33
C ILE A 10 -2.16 2.63 3.65
N MET A 11 -1.55 3.80 3.52
CA MET A 11 -1.03 4.58 4.63
C MET A 11 -1.72 5.94 4.66
N ILE A 12 -2.34 6.29 5.77
CA ILE A 12 -2.96 7.60 6.00
C ILE A 12 -2.34 8.23 7.24
N GLY A 13 -1.87 9.48 7.13
CA GLY A 13 -1.18 10.17 8.22
C GLY A 13 0.09 9.45 8.69
N GLY A 14 0.77 8.75 7.77
CA GLY A 14 1.94 7.92 8.08
C GLY A 14 1.63 6.61 8.82
N LYS A 15 0.35 6.24 8.98
CA LYS A 15 -0.08 5.00 9.66
C LYS A 15 -0.79 4.06 8.71
N PHE A 16 -0.58 2.76 8.91
CA PHE A 16 -1.30 1.73 8.19
C PHE A 16 -2.81 1.78 8.47
N THR A 17 -3.63 1.60 7.42
CA THR A 17 -5.10 1.48 7.56
C THR A 17 -5.62 0.13 7.07
N HIS A 18 -5.29 -0.25 5.85
CA HIS A 18 -5.74 -1.49 5.21
C HIS A 18 -4.80 -1.87 4.08
N ALA A 19 -4.91 -3.11 3.60
CA ALA A 19 -4.10 -3.59 2.50
C ALA A 19 -4.94 -4.39 1.49
N VAL A 20 -4.40 -4.49 0.29
CA VAL A 20 -4.82 -5.46 -0.71
C VAL A 20 -3.64 -6.28 -1.18
N LYS A 21 -3.94 -7.45 -1.74
CA LYS A 21 -2.96 -8.30 -2.39
C LYS A 21 -3.32 -8.43 -3.86
N LYS A 22 -2.38 -8.07 -4.72
CA LYS A 22 -2.51 -8.12 -6.17
C LYS A 22 -1.79 -9.37 -6.67
N ILE A 23 -2.53 -10.32 -7.22
CA ILE A 23 -1.98 -11.61 -7.70
C ILE A 23 -2.05 -11.61 -9.23
N ALA A 24 -0.88 -11.74 -9.86
CA ALA A 24 -0.79 -11.85 -11.31
C ALA A 24 -1.36 -13.20 -11.78
N LYS A 25 -1.86 -13.23 -13.02
CA LYS A 25 -2.26 -14.49 -13.65
C LYS A 25 -1.06 -15.42 -13.78
N LYS A 26 -1.26 -16.73 -13.67
CA LYS A 26 -0.20 -17.74 -13.84
C LYS A 26 0.51 -17.53 -15.19
N GLY A 27 1.82 -17.27 -15.16
CA GLY A 27 2.64 -17.03 -16.35
C GLY A 27 2.69 -15.57 -16.82
N ASP A 28 2.06 -14.64 -16.10
CA ASP A 28 2.14 -13.20 -16.31
C ASP A 28 2.68 -12.53 -15.03
N PHE A 29 3.34 -11.39 -15.17
CA PHE A 29 3.85 -10.59 -14.03
C PHE A 29 3.02 -9.31 -13.83
N ARG A 30 2.15 -8.97 -14.78
CA ARG A 30 1.32 -7.77 -14.72
C ARG A 30 0.12 -8.02 -13.78
N VAL A 31 -0.03 -7.15 -12.78
CA VAL A 31 -1.04 -7.26 -11.71
C VAL A 31 -2.21 -6.27 -11.86
N GLN A 32 -2.25 -5.52 -12.96
CA GLN A 32 -3.30 -4.53 -13.23
C GLN A 32 -4.63 -5.22 -13.55
N ASP A 33 -5.75 -4.68 -13.05
CA ASP A 33 -7.11 -5.25 -13.20
C ASP A 33 -7.49 -5.46 -14.68
N ASP A 34 -7.05 -4.56 -15.57
CA ASP A 34 -7.32 -4.62 -17.02
C ASP A 34 -6.74 -5.86 -17.72
N HIS A 35 -5.86 -6.62 -17.06
CA HIS A 35 -5.13 -7.76 -17.63
C HIS A 35 -5.46 -9.10 -16.95
N GLY A 36 -6.49 -9.15 -16.10
CA GLY A 36 -6.95 -10.38 -15.46
C GLY A 36 -6.17 -10.80 -14.20
N GLY A 37 -5.47 -9.84 -13.58
CA GLY A 37 -5.01 -9.96 -12.20
C GLY A 37 -6.19 -9.98 -11.21
N LYS A 38 -5.96 -10.49 -10.00
CA LYS A 38 -6.94 -10.42 -8.91
C LYS A 38 -6.45 -9.49 -7.81
N VAL A 39 -7.32 -8.60 -7.36
CA VAL A 39 -7.13 -7.80 -6.14
C VAL A 39 -8.00 -8.37 -5.04
N GLU A 40 -7.37 -8.80 -3.96
CA GLU A 40 -8.04 -9.40 -2.81
C GLU A 40 -7.77 -8.58 -1.54
N LYS A 41 -8.72 -8.56 -0.60
CA LYS A 41 -8.48 -7.99 0.74
C LYS A 41 -7.34 -8.76 1.41
N TYR A 42 -6.44 -8.05 2.08
CA TYR A 42 -5.29 -8.65 2.71
C TYR A 42 -5.08 -8.13 4.13
N THR A 43 -4.72 -9.03 5.03
CA THR A 43 -4.32 -8.70 6.40
C THR A 43 -2.80 -8.85 6.49
N PRO A 44 -2.04 -7.74 6.49
CA PRO A 44 -0.59 -7.81 6.54
C PRO A 44 -0.11 -8.21 7.93
N ASN A 45 1.06 -8.81 7.97
CA ASN A 45 1.75 -9.11 9.23
C ASN A 45 2.48 -7.85 9.75
N LYS A 46 3.00 -7.96 10.98
CA LYS A 46 3.68 -6.82 11.65
C LYS A 46 4.96 -6.38 10.91
N GLU A 47 5.67 -7.30 10.29
CA GLU A 47 6.91 -7.02 9.56
C GLU A 47 6.61 -6.15 8.33
N GLU A 48 5.59 -6.51 7.56
CA GLU A 48 5.15 -5.77 6.36
C GLU A 48 4.68 -4.35 6.73
N ILE A 49 3.89 -4.20 7.81
CA ILE A 49 3.46 -2.89 8.30
C ILE A 49 4.67 -2.05 8.72
N THR A 50 5.58 -2.63 9.51
CA THR A 50 6.79 -1.93 9.99
C THR A 50 7.67 -1.50 8.83
N PHE A 51 7.81 -2.36 7.81
CA PHE A 51 8.54 -2.05 6.59
C PHE A 51 7.91 -0.86 5.86
N ALA A 52 6.60 -0.85 5.65
CA ALA A 52 5.90 0.24 4.98
C ALA A 52 6.02 1.58 5.73
N GLU A 53 5.89 1.56 7.06
CA GLU A 53 6.13 2.75 7.90
C GLU A 53 7.57 3.27 7.75
N ASN A 54 8.56 2.38 7.65
CA ASN A 54 9.96 2.76 7.46
C ASN A 54 10.21 3.33 6.06
N CYS A 55 9.55 2.83 5.02
CA CYS A 55 9.59 3.45 3.68
C CYS A 55 9.10 4.90 3.73
N LEU A 56 8.01 5.18 4.44
CA LEU A 56 7.51 6.55 4.61
C LEU A 56 8.45 7.43 5.42
N LYS A 57 9.07 6.91 6.48
CA LYS A 57 10.08 7.66 7.25
C LYS A 57 11.31 8.02 6.42
N ALA A 58 11.67 7.18 5.45
CA ALA A 58 12.79 7.42 4.54
C ALA A 58 12.43 8.37 3.38
N SER A 59 11.15 8.65 3.14
CA SER A 59 10.70 9.62 2.15
C SER A 59 11.17 11.04 2.54
N PRO A 60 11.62 11.87 1.56
CA PRO A 60 11.97 13.27 1.83
C PRO A 60 10.76 14.15 2.20
N TYR A 61 9.55 13.63 2.02
CA TYR A 61 8.30 14.31 2.36
C TYR A 61 7.46 13.43 3.30
N THR A 62 6.64 14.09 4.13
CA THR A 62 5.64 13.44 4.99
C THR A 62 4.27 13.55 4.31
N PRO A 63 3.90 12.59 3.44
CA PRO A 63 2.64 12.67 2.72
C PRO A 63 1.46 12.42 3.66
N VAL A 64 0.33 13.09 3.38
CA VAL A 64 -0.93 12.87 4.10
C VAL A 64 -1.48 11.46 3.84
N TYR A 65 -1.24 10.93 2.65
CA TYR A 65 -1.58 9.56 2.27
C TYR A 65 -0.48 9.00 1.36
N ALA A 66 -0.33 7.69 1.37
CA ALA A 66 0.55 6.99 0.46
C ALA A 66 0.06 5.56 0.25
N ARG A 67 0.50 4.96 -0.86
CA ARG A 67 0.47 3.51 -1.03
C ARG A 67 1.90 3.00 -1.08
N VAL A 68 2.18 1.98 -0.27
CA VAL A 68 3.45 1.27 -0.27
C VAL A 68 3.22 -0.12 -0.82
N ASP A 69 3.74 -0.38 -2.00
CA ASP A 69 3.65 -1.68 -2.65
C ASP A 69 4.92 -2.47 -2.36
N ILE A 70 4.75 -3.67 -1.78
CA ILE A 70 5.85 -4.53 -1.36
C ILE A 70 5.77 -5.90 -2.04
N VAL A 71 6.94 -6.46 -2.28
CA VAL A 71 7.14 -7.84 -2.72
C VAL A 71 8.15 -8.54 -1.81
N TYR A 72 8.13 -9.87 -1.78
CA TYR A 72 9.17 -10.63 -1.11
C TYR A 72 10.31 -10.94 -2.09
N ASP A 73 11.53 -10.60 -1.71
CA ASP A 73 12.74 -10.83 -2.50
C ASP A 73 13.19 -12.31 -2.50
N ASN A 74 14.33 -12.60 -3.12
CA ASN A 74 14.89 -13.96 -3.17
C ASN A 74 15.37 -14.49 -1.81
N ASN A 75 15.55 -13.62 -0.82
CA ASN A 75 15.91 -13.96 0.55
C ASN A 75 14.68 -14.00 1.47
N ASN A 76 13.48 -13.93 0.89
CA ASN A 76 12.21 -13.88 1.59
C ASN A 76 12.11 -12.70 2.58
N GLN A 77 12.68 -11.56 2.20
CA GLN A 77 12.57 -10.28 2.92
C GLN A 77 11.58 -9.35 2.20
N PRO A 78 10.78 -8.55 2.93
CA PRO A 78 10.00 -7.48 2.33
C PRO A 78 10.91 -6.49 1.59
N SER A 79 10.51 -6.14 0.37
CA SER A 79 11.22 -5.19 -0.49
C SER A 79 10.22 -4.23 -1.11
N LEU A 80 10.60 -2.96 -1.22
CA LEU A 80 9.78 -1.92 -1.81
C LEU A 80 9.72 -2.14 -3.33
N SER A 81 8.51 -2.30 -3.87
CA SER A 81 8.24 -2.37 -5.30
C SER A 81 7.95 -0.96 -5.84
N GLU A 82 7.00 -0.27 -5.20
CA GLU A 82 6.57 1.07 -5.58
C GLU A 82 6.15 1.88 -4.34
N LEU A 83 6.38 3.20 -4.40
CA LEU A 83 5.89 4.16 -3.42
C LEU A 83 5.10 5.26 -4.13
N GLU A 84 3.78 5.23 -4.00
CA GLU A 84 2.88 6.17 -4.67
C GLU A 84 2.37 7.23 -3.69
N LEU A 85 2.68 8.49 -4.01
CA LEU A 85 2.43 9.64 -3.13
C LEU A 85 1.47 10.68 -3.72
N ILE A 86 1.16 10.58 -5.02
CA ILE A 86 0.43 11.62 -5.77
C ILE A 86 -0.99 11.16 -6.03
N GLU A 87 -1.16 10.12 -6.86
CA GLU A 87 -2.46 9.61 -7.32
C GLU A 87 -2.63 8.09 -7.15
N PRO A 88 -2.34 7.52 -5.96
CA PRO A 88 -2.57 6.09 -5.74
C PRO A 88 -4.05 5.75 -5.71
N GLU A 89 -4.40 4.56 -6.19
CA GLU A 89 -5.66 3.93 -5.79
C GLU A 89 -5.56 3.49 -4.32
N LEU A 90 -6.52 3.93 -3.51
CA LEU A 90 -6.52 3.75 -2.05
C LEU A 90 -7.51 2.69 -1.56
N TRP A 91 -8.28 2.05 -2.44
CA TRP A 91 -9.27 1.00 -2.13
C TRP A 91 -10.16 1.31 -0.92
N PHE A 92 -10.66 2.54 -0.79
CA PHE A 92 -11.60 2.89 0.29
C PHE A 92 -12.83 1.98 0.31
N ARG A 93 -13.23 1.41 -0.84
CA ARG A 93 -14.27 0.36 -0.93
C ARG A 93 -14.00 -0.85 -0.03
N ASN A 94 -12.75 -1.16 0.27
CA ASN A 94 -12.37 -2.28 1.14
C ASN A 94 -12.35 -1.90 2.63
N TYR A 95 -12.16 -0.62 2.94
CA TYR A 95 -12.16 -0.08 4.30
C TYR A 95 -12.64 1.39 4.31
N PRO A 96 -13.97 1.63 4.28
CA PRO A 96 -14.53 2.98 4.11
C PRO A 96 -14.08 4.00 5.18
N LYS A 97 -13.80 3.53 6.40
CA LYS A 97 -13.33 4.35 7.52
C LYS A 97 -12.00 5.07 7.24
N ALA A 98 -11.16 4.56 6.33
CA ALA A 98 -9.92 5.26 5.96
C ALA A 98 -10.19 6.61 5.27
N ALA A 99 -11.35 6.81 4.66
CA ALA A 99 -11.73 8.12 4.11
C ALA A 99 -11.91 9.17 5.22
N GLU A 100 -12.45 8.78 6.38
CA GLU A 100 -12.56 9.65 7.55
C GLU A 100 -11.18 10.01 8.11
N PHE A 101 -10.27 9.05 8.19
CA PHE A 101 -8.89 9.30 8.61
C PHE A 101 -8.19 10.29 7.68
N LEU A 102 -8.40 10.14 6.37
CA LEU A 102 -7.84 11.07 5.39
C LEU A 102 -8.41 12.47 5.58
N ALA A 103 -9.72 12.61 5.78
CA ALA A 103 -10.35 13.90 6.04
C ALA A 103 -9.74 14.61 7.26
N VAL A 104 -9.53 13.87 8.36
CA VAL A 104 -8.87 14.39 9.57
C VAL A 104 -7.44 14.86 9.30
N GLU A 105 -6.65 14.11 8.53
CA GLU A 105 -5.28 14.53 8.20
C GLU A 105 -5.23 15.73 7.25
N ILE A 106 -6.21 15.87 6.35
CA ILE A 106 -6.37 17.06 5.50
C ILE A 106 -6.74 18.28 6.33
N GLU A 107 -7.67 18.18 7.28
CA GLU A 107 -8.06 19.29 8.16
C GLU A 107 -6.85 19.86 8.92
N LYS A 108 -5.95 18.98 9.39
CA LYS A 108 -4.70 19.38 10.05
C LYS A 108 -3.75 20.19 9.16
N LEU A 109 -3.87 20.14 7.84
CA LEU A 109 -3.07 20.99 6.95
C LEU A 109 -3.52 22.45 6.96
N PHE A 110 -4.82 22.68 7.20
CA PHE A 110 -5.41 24.02 7.20
C PHE A 110 -5.42 24.68 8.58
N CYS A 111 -5.31 23.88 9.65
CA CYS A 111 -5.21 24.37 11.03
C CYS A 111 -3.77 24.67 11.48
N ARG A 112 -2.83 24.79 10.54
CA ARG A 112 -1.43 25.17 10.78
C ARG A 112 -1.22 26.68 10.72
#